data_AF-A0A8T4VYW4-F1
#
_entry.id   AF-A0A8T4VYW4-F1
#
_cell.length_a   1.000
_cell.length_b   1.000
_cell.length_c   1.000
_cell.angle_alpha   90.00
_cell.angle_beta   90.00
_cell.angle_gamma   90.00
#
_symmetry.space_group_name_H-M   'P 1'
#
loop_
_entity.id
_entity.type
_entity.pdbx_description
1 polymer ?
#
loop_
_entity_poly.entity_id
_entity_poly.type
_entity_poly.pdbx_seq_one_letter_code
_entity_poly.pdbx_strand_id
1 'polypeptide(L)'
;MIKLFDKLTKKSEPDRPHLKKSDWPKHVEELNKETFDEFTNKYPLTIIDFWAPWCKPCKTMLPRLRRLERIYQGKVAFGRLNTQKEKEIAKKYNIRGIP
;
A
#
# COMPACT_ATOMS: atom_id res chain seq x y z
N MET A 1 -17.67 -11.95 -2.05
CA MET A 1 -16.29 -11.43 -1.94
C MET A 1 -15.60 -11.20 -3.30
N ILE A 2 -15.73 -12.08 -4.29
CA ILE A 2 -15.07 -11.92 -5.61
C ILE A 2 -15.55 -10.67 -6.38
N LYS A 3 -16.86 -10.40 -6.39
CA LYS A 3 -17.46 -9.25 -7.10
C LYS A 3 -16.98 -7.87 -6.61
N LEU A 4 -16.54 -7.76 -5.34
CA LEU A 4 -16.04 -6.50 -4.79
C LEU A 4 -14.63 -6.19 -5.33
N PHE A 5 -13.76 -7.20 -5.37
CA PHE A 5 -12.43 -7.07 -5.96
C PHE A 5 -12.52 -6.70 -7.43
N ASP A 6 -13.37 -7.38 -8.20
CA ASP A 6 -13.58 -7.05 -9.61
C ASP A 6 -14.08 -5.61 -9.79
N LYS A 7 -14.93 -5.08 -8.91
CA LYS A 7 -15.39 -3.68 -8.98
C LYS A 7 -14.27 -2.69 -8.64
N LEU A 8 -13.44 -3.01 -7.64
CA LEU A 8 -12.30 -2.17 -7.25
C LEU A 8 -11.19 -2.16 -8.31
N THR A 9 -11.02 -3.24 -9.08
CA THR A 9 -10.01 -3.35 -10.13
C THR A 9 -10.53 -3.00 -11.53
N LYS A 10 -11.84 -3.12 -11.81
CA LYS A 10 -12.45 -2.79 -13.13
C LYS A 10 -12.81 -1.32 -13.30
N LYS A 11 -12.74 -0.50 -12.24
CA LYS A 11 -12.63 0.95 -12.43
C LYS A 11 -11.17 1.27 -12.79
N SER A 12 -10.70 0.78 -13.92
CA SER A 12 -9.62 1.43 -14.62
C SER A 12 -10.15 2.82 -14.97
N GLU A 13 -9.78 3.83 -14.19
CA GLU A 13 -9.86 5.21 -14.67
C GLU A 13 -9.20 5.22 -16.06
N PRO A 14 -9.84 5.82 -17.08
CA PRO A 14 -9.40 5.73 -18.47
C PRO A 14 -7.95 6.21 -18.70
N ASP A 15 -7.39 6.98 -17.78
CA ASP A 15 -6.02 7.51 -17.83
C ASP A 15 -4.98 6.67 -17.06
N ARG A 16 -5.35 5.55 -16.42
CA ARG A 16 -4.36 4.72 -15.71
C ARG A 16 -3.58 3.84 -16.69
N PRO A 17 -2.24 3.78 -16.59
CA PRO A 17 -1.43 2.94 -17.45
C PRO A 17 -1.83 1.46 -17.32
N HIS A 18 -1.89 0.75 -18.45
CA HIS A 18 -2.09 -0.69 -18.46
C HIS A 18 -0.87 -1.42 -17.88
N LEU A 19 -0.87 -1.62 -16.57
CA LEU A 19 0.22 -2.29 -15.86
C LEU A 19 0.30 -3.77 -16.25
N LYS A 20 1.48 -4.19 -16.69
CA LYS A 20 1.85 -5.61 -16.84
C LYS A 20 2.22 -6.16 -15.47
N LYS A 21 2.15 -7.49 -15.30
CA LYS A 21 2.50 -8.15 -14.03
C LYS A 21 3.93 -7.80 -13.55
N SER A 22 4.86 -7.51 -14.47
CA SER A 22 6.23 -7.07 -14.17
C SER A 22 6.31 -5.73 -13.46
N ASP A 23 5.30 -4.88 -13.63
CA ASP A 23 5.33 -3.48 -13.18
C ASP A 23 4.91 -3.35 -11.71
N TRP A 24 4.40 -4.43 -11.11
CA TRP A 24 3.94 -4.50 -9.73
C TRP A 24 5.09 -4.81 -8.76
N PRO A 25 5.05 -4.25 -7.54
CA PRO A 25 6.03 -4.57 -6.52
C PRO A 25 5.91 -6.06 -6.14
N LYS A 26 7.06 -6.67 -5.84
CA LYS A 26 7.15 -8.08 -5.43
C LYS A 26 7.20 -8.27 -3.91
N HIS A 27 7.21 -7.15 -3.18
CA HIS A 27 7.38 -7.07 -1.75
C HIS A 27 6.53 -5.92 -1.18
N VAL A 28 6.45 -5.84 0.14
CA VAL A 28 5.89 -4.67 0.81
C VAL A 28 6.92 -3.54 0.74
N GLU A 29 6.63 -2.49 -0.01
CA GLU A 29 7.55 -1.37 -0.22
C GLU A 29 7.64 -0.46 1.01
N GLU A 30 8.84 -0.03 1.39
CA GLU A 30 9.01 1.03 2.39
C GLU A 30 8.90 2.38 1.69
N LEU A 31 7.86 3.13 2.02
CA LEU A 31 7.53 4.41 1.41
C LEU A 31 8.04 5.57 2.26
N ASN A 32 8.32 6.66 1.57
CA ASN A 32 8.77 7.94 2.12
C ASN A 32 8.12 9.09 1.34
N LYS A 33 8.43 10.34 1.70
CA LYS A 33 7.92 11.52 1.00
C LYS A 33 8.19 11.54 -0.50
N GLU A 34 9.29 10.94 -0.96
CA GLU A 34 9.65 10.92 -2.37
C GLU A 34 8.84 9.89 -3.18
N THR A 35 8.51 8.74 -2.59
CA THR A 35 7.93 7.59 -3.30
C THR A 35 6.43 7.41 -3.06
N PHE A 36 5.87 8.00 -2.00
CA PHE A 36 4.49 7.75 -1.59
C PHE A 36 3.46 8.13 -2.65
N ASP A 37 3.51 9.36 -3.15
CA ASP A 37 2.49 9.85 -4.10
C ASP A 37 2.59 9.08 -5.43
N GLU A 38 3.80 8.82 -5.95
CA GLU A 38 4.00 7.99 -7.14
C GLU A 38 3.42 6.58 -6.93
N PHE A 39 3.72 5.93 -5.81
CA PHE A 39 3.21 4.59 -5.49
C PHE A 39 1.67 4.57 -5.46
N THR A 40 1.04 5.54 -4.80
CA THR A 40 -0.42 5.61 -4.70
C THR A 40 -1.12 5.95 -6.00
N ASN A 41 -0.48 6.70 -6.90
CA ASN A 41 -1.02 7.07 -8.19
C ASN A 41 -0.80 5.98 -9.25
N LYS A 42 0.32 5.26 -9.17
CA LYS A 42 0.71 4.24 -10.16
C LYS A 42 -0.21 3.02 -10.10
N TYR A 43 -0.54 2.53 -8.91
CA TYR A 43 -1.28 1.27 -8.75
C TYR A 43 -2.77 1.52 -8.51
N PRO A 44 -3.66 0.73 -9.14
CA PRO A 44 -5.09 0.96 -9.06
C PRO A 44 -5.69 0.66 -7.68
N LEU A 45 -5.03 -0.19 -6.89
CA LEU A 45 -5.43 -0.55 -5.55
C LEU A 45 -4.16 -0.75 -4.71
N THR A 46 -4.05 0.03 -3.64
CA THR A 46 -2.92 0.03 -2.71
C THR A 46 -3.39 -0.27 -1.30
N ILE A 47 -2.53 -0.94 -0.52
CA ILE A 47 -2.68 -1.09 0.93
C ILE A 47 -1.42 -0.52 1.56
N ILE A 48 -1.58 0.48 2.43
CA ILE A 48 -0.49 1.14 3.14
C ILE A 48 -0.58 0.82 4.64
N ASP A 49 0.47 0.22 5.20
CA ASP A 49 0.68 0.02 6.64
C ASP A 49 1.38 1.24 7.24
N PHE A 50 0.64 2.08 7.96
CA PHE A 50 1.23 3.18 8.72
C PHE A 50 1.81 2.63 10.02
N TRP A 51 3.11 2.82 10.25
CA TRP A 51 3.81 2.12 11.33
C TRP A 51 4.85 2.99 12.06
N ALA A 52 5.39 2.48 13.16
CA ALA A 52 6.52 3.06 13.88
C ALA A 52 7.38 1.97 14.56
N PRO A 53 8.69 2.19 14.80
CA PRO A 53 9.60 1.19 15.38
C PRO A 53 9.24 0.73 16.80
N TRP A 54 8.60 1.60 17.59
CA TRP A 54 8.12 1.29 18.94
C TRP A 54 6.78 0.53 18.94
N CYS A 55 6.08 0.47 17.82
CA CYS A 55 4.77 -0.16 17.71
C CYS A 55 4.90 -1.69 17.62
N LYS A 56 4.70 -2.38 18.75
CA LYS A 56 4.71 -3.86 18.82
C LYS A 56 3.61 -4.52 17.96
N PRO A 57 2.35 -4.02 17.94
CA PRO A 57 1.33 -4.58 17.04
C PRO A 57 1.71 -4.48 15.56
N CYS A 58 2.32 -3.36 15.13
CA CYS A 58 2.79 -3.17 13.74
C CYS A 58 3.78 -4.27 13.32
N LYS A 59 4.70 -4.65 14.22
CA LYS A 59 5.65 -5.76 13.96
C LYS A 59 4.95 -7.10 13.74
N THR A 60 3.83 -7.32 14.41
CA THR A 60 3.01 -8.55 14.26
C THR A 60 2.18 -8.52 12.97
N MET A 61 1.84 -7.32 12.47
CA MET A 61 1.10 -7.16 11.21
C MET A 61 1.96 -7.41 9.97
N LEU A 62 3.24 -7.02 10.00
CA LEU A 62 4.14 -7.11 8.83
C LEU A 62 4.21 -8.52 8.19
N PRO A 63 4.35 -9.64 8.94
CA PRO A 63 4.32 -10.98 8.34
C PRO A 63 2.99 -11.30 7.65
N ARG A 64 1.86 -10.77 8.16
CA ARG A 64 0.53 -10.98 7.56
C ARG A 64 0.40 -10.20 6.26
N LEU A 65 0.87 -8.96 6.23
CA LEU A 65 0.93 -8.15 5.01
C LEU A 65 1.79 -8.82 3.92
N ARG A 66 2.96 -9.34 4.28
CA ARG A 66 3.81 -10.10 3.35
C ARG A 66 3.13 -11.35 2.80
N ARG A 67 2.29 -12.01 3.60
CA ARG A 67 1.49 -13.15 3.12
C ARG A 67 0.43 -12.71 2.11
N LEU A 68 -0.26 -11.61 2.38
CA LEU A 68 -1.27 -11.05 1.48
C LEU A 68 -0.65 -10.54 0.18
N GLU A 69 0.51 -9.87 0.26
CA GLU A 69 1.27 -9.40 -0.90
C GLU A 69 1.51 -10.54 -1.90
N ARG A 70 2.00 -11.69 -1.44
CA ARG A 70 2.19 -12.87 -2.28
C ARG A 70 0.89 -13.41 -2.90
N ILE A 71 -0.21 -13.42 -2.14
CA ILE A 71 -1.51 -13.92 -2.61
C ILE A 71 -2.12 -12.99 -3.67
N TYR A 72 -1.90 -11.69 -3.52
CA TYR A 72 -2.50 -10.64 -4.36
C TYR A 72 -1.50 -10.00 -5.33
N GLN A 73 -0.37 -10.66 -5.60
CA GLN A 73 0.65 -10.18 -6.51
C GLN A 73 0.06 -9.86 -7.89
N GLY A 74 0.34 -8.66 -8.40
CA GLY A 74 -0.21 -8.19 -9.68
C GLY A 74 -1.64 -7.65 -9.59
N LYS A 75 -2.22 -7.54 -8.39
CA LYS A 75 -3.60 -7.04 -8.16
C LYS A 75 -3.66 -5.94 -7.11
N VAL A 76 -2.85 -6.05 -6.06
CA VAL A 76 -2.77 -5.06 -4.97
C VAL A 76 -1.31 -4.74 -4.72
N ALA A 77 -0.96 -3.47 -4.65
CA ALA A 77 0.38 -3.03 -4.29
C ALA A 77 0.41 -2.74 -2.78
N PHE A 78 1.39 -3.32 -2.09
CA PHE A 78 1.52 -3.21 -0.64
C PHE A 78 2.68 -2.31 -0.31
N GLY A 79 2.43 -1.27 0.48
CA GLY A 79 3.44 -0.35 0.97
C GLY A 79 3.32 -0.20 2.48
N ARG A 80 4.32 0.41 3.08
CA ARG A 80 4.31 0.80 4.50
C ARG A 80 5.10 2.07 4.70
N LEU A 81 4.66 2.90 5.65
CA LEU A 81 5.22 4.23 5.86
C LEU A 81 5.39 4.50 7.35
N ASN A 82 6.59 4.95 7.72
CA ASN A 82 6.93 5.25 9.11
C ASN A 82 6.39 6.64 9.49
N THR A 83 5.39 6.69 10.37
CA THR A 83 4.70 7.93 10.76
C THR A 83 5.56 8.89 11.59
N GLN A 84 6.64 8.41 12.20
CA GLN A 84 7.58 9.28 12.92
C GLN A 84 8.51 10.04 11.98
N LYS A 85 8.86 9.43 10.84
CA LYS A 85 9.70 10.04 9.81
C LYS A 85 8.88 10.91 8.88
N GLU A 86 7.73 10.41 8.44
CA GLU A 86 6.88 11.02 7.42
C GLU A 86 5.65 11.70 8.03
N LYS A 87 5.88 12.63 8.97
CA LYS A 87 4.81 13.28 9.76
C LYS A 87 3.79 14.03 8.90
N GLU A 88 4.25 14.71 7.85
CA GLU A 88 3.37 15.48 6.96
C GLU A 88 2.42 14.57 6.17
N ILE A 89 2.88 13.40 5.74
CA ILE A 89 2.02 12.41 5.08
C ILE A 89 1.01 11.84 6.08
N ALA A 90 1.46 11.46 7.29
CA ALA A 90 0.56 10.97 8.33
C ALA A 90 -0.53 12.00 8.66
N LYS A 91 -0.17 13.30 8.72
CA LYS A 91 -1.11 14.40 8.93
C LYS A 91 -2.07 14.58 7.74
N LYS A 92 -1.56 14.57 6.50
CA LYS A 92 -2.36 14.67 5.25
C LYS A 92 -3.49 13.63 5.22
N TYR A 93 -3.22 12.41 5.66
CA TYR A 93 -4.18 11.31 5.72
C TYR A 93 -4.90 11.16 7.07
N ASN A 94 -4.74 12.11 7.99
CA ASN A 94 -5.36 12.11 9.32
C ASN A 94 -5.13 10.81 10.11
N ILE A 95 -3.90 10.28 10.05
CA ILE A 95 -3.48 9.09 10.78
C ILE A 95 -3.32 9.44 12.26
N ARG A 96 -4.24 8.94 13.08
CA ARG A 96 -4.30 9.20 14.53
C ARG A 96 -3.88 7.99 15.39
N GLY A 97 -3.64 6.84 14.76
CA GLY A 97 -3.26 5.60 15.42
C GLY A 97 -2.59 4.65 14.42
N ILE A 98 -1.89 3.64 14.95
CA ILE A 98 -1.16 2.62 14.18
C ILE A 98 -1.17 1.25 14.89
N PRO A 99 -0.97 0.13 14.16
CA PRO A 99 -1.10 0.05 12.70
C PRO A 99 -2.56 0.24 12.27
#